data_AF-A0A953LTU3-F1
#
_entry.id   AF-A0A953LTU3-F1
#
_cell.length_a   1.000
_cell.length_b   1.000
_cell.length_c   1.000
_cell.angle_alpha   90.00
_cell.angle_beta   90.00
_cell.angle_gamma   90.00
#
_symmetry.space_group_name_H-M   'P 1'
#
loop_
_entity.id
_entity.type
_entity.pdbx_description
1 polymer ?
#
loop_
_entity_poly.entity_id
_entity_poly.type
_entity_poly.pdbx_seq_one_letter_code
_entity_poly.pdbx_strand_id
1 'polypeptide(L)'
;MTPSARISAAIEVLSDIETARRPAADALKEWGLKRRFAGSSDRAAIAGLVYDALRRKGSSAFIMEEATPRAMLLGMLALERGHDMETIEKLFDGSRFAPEPLTPLER
;
A
#
# COMPACT_ATOMS: atom_id res chain seq x y z
N MET A 1 -2.90 7.25 12.74
CA MET A 1 -3.16 7.57 11.31
C MET A 1 -4.43 6.84 10.84
N THR A 2 -5.20 7.38 9.88
CA THR A 2 -6.38 6.67 9.35
C THR A 2 -5.98 5.45 8.52
N PRO A 3 -6.86 4.44 8.35
CA PRO A 3 -6.58 3.30 7.47
C PRO A 3 -6.20 3.71 6.04
N SER A 4 -6.95 4.62 5.41
CA SER A 4 -6.66 5.12 4.07
C SER A 4 -5.28 5.81 3.98
N ALA A 5 -4.91 6.57 5.01
CA ALA A 5 -3.58 7.19 5.07
C ALA A 5 -2.44 6.16 5.25
N ARG A 6 -2.71 5.00 5.88
CA ARG A 6 -1.74 3.89 5.98
C ARG A 6 -1.53 3.23 4.63
N ILE A 7 -2.57 3.15 3.82
CA ILE A 7 -2.49 2.66 2.44
C ILE A 7 -1.63 3.59 1.58
N SER A 8 -1.90 4.89 1.62
CA SER A 8 -1.10 5.88 0.87
C SER A 8 0.38 5.81 1.27
N ALA A 9 0.67 5.71 2.58
CA ALA A 9 2.03 5.51 3.08
C ALA A 9 2.67 4.19 2.58
N ALA A 10 1.92 3.09 2.55
CA ALA A 10 2.42 1.82 2.04
C ALA A 10 2.74 1.87 0.53
N ILE A 11 1.90 2.56 -0.27
CA ILE A 11 2.17 2.81 -1.70
C ILE A 11 3.47 3.63 -1.86
N GLU A 12 3.67 4.65 -1.03
CA GLU A 12 4.90 5.46 -1.02
C GLU A 12 6.14 4.59 -0.74
N VAL A 13 6.08 3.76 0.29
CA VAL A 13 7.19 2.85 0.66
C VAL A 13 7.47 1.83 -0.44
N LEU A 14 6.43 1.23 -1.04
CA LEU A 14 6.59 0.28 -2.14
C LEU A 14 7.24 0.96 -3.36
N SER A 15 6.83 2.18 -3.68
CA SER A 15 7.43 2.99 -4.77
C SER A 15 8.91 3.25 -4.53
N ASP A 16 9.27 3.58 -3.30
CA ASP A 16 10.65 3.80 -2.90
C ASP A 16 11.49 2.52 -2.96
N ILE A 17 10.94 1.37 -2.56
CA ILE A 17 11.60 0.05 -2.71
C ILE A 17 11.91 -0.23 -4.18
N GLU A 18 10.97 0.04 -5.09
CA GLU A 18 11.16 -0.23 -6.51
C GLU A 18 12.14 0.73 -7.19
N THR A 19 12.04 2.02 -6.87
CA THR A 19 12.87 3.07 -7.49
C THR A 19 14.29 3.08 -6.95
N ALA A 20 14.48 2.99 -5.62
CA ALA A 20 15.78 2.99 -4.97
C ALA A 20 16.42 1.58 -4.92
N ARG A 21 15.68 0.52 -5.28
CA ARG A 21 16.13 -0.89 -5.30
C ARG A 21 16.77 -1.33 -3.99
N ARG A 22 16.07 -1.09 -2.88
CA ARG A 22 16.57 -1.35 -1.53
C ARG A 22 15.72 -2.35 -0.75
N PRO A 23 16.27 -3.00 0.29
CA PRO A 23 15.49 -3.87 1.16
C PRO A 23 14.31 -3.14 1.81
N ALA A 24 13.19 -3.85 1.96
CA ALA A 24 11.96 -3.28 2.53
C ALA A 24 12.15 -2.73 3.96
N ALA A 25 12.97 -3.41 4.77
CA ALA A 25 13.29 -2.97 6.13
C ALA A 25 13.97 -1.59 6.16
N ASP A 26 14.88 -1.32 5.22
CA ASP A 26 15.58 -0.05 5.12
C ASP A 26 14.64 1.06 4.64
N ALA A 27 13.80 0.77 3.64
CA ALA A 27 12.77 1.69 3.16
C ALA A 27 11.78 2.10 4.27
N LEU A 28 11.27 1.12 5.02
CA LEU A 28 10.36 1.37 6.15
C LEU A 28 11.04 2.20 7.25
N LYS A 29 12.30 1.89 7.56
CA LYS A 29 13.08 2.64 8.55
C LYS A 29 13.26 4.09 8.12
N GLU A 30 13.70 4.33 6.89
CA GLU A 30 13.93 5.70 6.39
C GLU A 30 12.63 6.49 6.28
N TRP A 31 11.57 5.89 5.73
CA TRP A 31 10.24 6.50 5.69
C TRP A 31 9.80 6.94 7.08
N GLY A 32 9.96 6.04 8.06
CA GLY A 32 9.62 6.32 9.45
C GLY A 32 10.47 7.44 10.08
N LEU A 33 11.75 7.57 9.76
CA LEU A 33 12.60 8.66 10.26
C LEU A 33 12.13 10.02 9.72
N LYS A 34 11.68 10.06 8.45
CA LYS A 34 11.13 11.26 7.82
C LYS A 34 9.71 11.60 8.31
N ARG A 35 8.91 10.61 8.73
CA ARG A 35 7.52 10.78 9.23
C ARG A 35 7.43 10.59 10.75
N ARG A 36 7.89 11.59 11.50
CA ARG A 36 7.90 11.56 12.98
C ARG A 36 6.52 11.48 13.63
N PHE A 37 5.47 11.89 12.92
CA PHE A 37 4.09 11.78 13.40
C PHE A 37 3.58 10.33 13.44
N ALA A 38 4.17 9.41 12.69
CA ALA A 38 3.76 8.00 12.69
C ALA A 38 4.27 7.30 13.95
N GLY A 39 3.35 6.92 14.83
CA GLY A 39 3.66 6.14 16.03
C GLY A 39 4.02 4.68 15.72
N SER A 40 4.39 3.91 16.76
CA SER A 40 4.75 2.49 16.62
C SER A 40 3.65 1.63 15.97
N SER A 41 2.39 1.84 16.37
CA SER A 41 1.23 1.16 15.80
C SER A 41 1.04 1.47 14.31
N ASP A 42 1.19 2.74 13.91
CA ASP A 42 1.08 3.13 12.51
C ASP A 42 2.21 2.51 11.68
N ARG A 43 3.45 2.53 12.18
CA ARG A 43 4.61 1.91 11.51
C ARG A 43 4.43 0.41 11.34
N ALA A 44 3.94 -0.28 12.39
CA ALA A 44 3.66 -1.71 12.32
C ALA A 44 2.57 -2.02 11.28
N ALA A 45 1.49 -1.24 11.25
CA ALA A 45 0.42 -1.41 10.27
C ALA A 45 0.91 -1.19 8.82
N ILE A 46 1.69 -0.15 8.57
CA ILE A 46 2.28 0.12 7.25
C ILE A 46 3.24 -1.00 6.85
N ALA A 47 4.11 -1.45 7.76
CA ALA A 47 5.02 -2.55 7.49
C ALA A 47 4.25 -3.82 7.11
N GLY A 48 3.16 -4.13 7.82
CA GLY A 48 2.26 -5.24 7.46
C GLY A 48 1.74 -5.13 6.03
N LEU A 49 1.19 -3.97 5.65
CA LEU A 49 0.70 -3.72 4.28
C LEU A 49 1.80 -3.91 3.23
N VAL A 50 3.00 -3.37 3.48
CA VAL A 50 4.15 -3.46 2.56
C VAL A 50 4.58 -4.91 2.39
N TYR A 51 4.75 -5.67 3.47
CA TYR A 51 5.18 -7.06 3.39
C TYR A 51 4.12 -7.96 2.75
N ASP A 52 2.84 -7.74 3.03
CA ASP A 52 1.77 -8.48 2.36
C ASP A 52 1.76 -8.19 0.86
N ALA A 53 1.92 -6.92 0.45
CA ALA A 53 1.96 -6.53 -0.95
C ALA A 53 3.16 -7.15 -1.67
N LEU A 54 4.33 -7.20 -1.04
CA LEU A 54 5.51 -7.88 -1.58
C LEU A 54 5.29 -9.40 -1.69
N ARG A 55 4.62 -10.03 -0.72
CA ARG A 55 4.30 -11.47 -0.75
C ARG A 55 3.38 -11.82 -1.92
N ARG A 56 2.44 -10.93 -2.26
CA ARG A 56 1.50 -11.10 -3.37
C ARG A 56 1.93 -10.44 -4.68
N LYS A 57 3.15 -9.89 -4.79
CA LYS A 57 3.60 -9.07 -5.93
C LYS A 57 3.20 -9.64 -7.29
N GLY A 58 3.55 -10.90 -7.57
CA GLY A 58 3.25 -11.53 -8.86
C GLY A 58 1.76 -11.77 -9.10
N SER A 59 1.02 -12.23 -8.08
CA SER A 59 -0.42 -12.47 -8.19
C SER A 59 -1.20 -11.16 -8.33
N SER A 60 -0.85 -10.12 -7.56
CA SER A 60 -1.45 -8.80 -7.67
C SER A 60 -1.20 -8.20 -9.06
N ALA A 61 0.03 -8.28 -9.57
CA ALA A 61 0.36 -7.76 -10.89
C ALA A 61 -0.40 -8.50 -12.02
N PHE A 62 -0.65 -9.79 -11.84
CA PHE A 62 -1.43 -10.58 -12.79
C PHE A 62 -2.90 -10.16 -12.81
N ILE A 63 -3.57 -10.06 -11.65
CA ILE A 63 -5.02 -9.75 -11.61
C ILE A 63 -5.32 -8.29 -11.92
N MET A 64 -4.40 -7.38 -11.62
CA MET A 64 -4.54 -5.95 -11.92
C MET A 64 -4.04 -5.60 -13.33
N GLU A 65 -3.45 -6.57 -14.05
CA GLU A 65 -2.80 -6.37 -15.34
C GLU A 65 -1.73 -5.25 -15.36
N GLU A 66 -1.21 -4.91 -14.18
CA GLU A 66 -0.25 -3.82 -14.00
C GLU A 66 0.68 -4.12 -12.80
N ALA A 67 1.97 -3.81 -12.95
CA ALA A 67 2.99 -4.08 -11.93
C ALA A 67 3.42 -2.81 -11.18
N THR A 68 2.51 -1.87 -10.93
CA THR A 68 2.79 -0.66 -10.13
C THR A 68 2.66 -0.94 -8.62
N PRO A 69 3.32 -0.14 -7.75
CA PRO A 69 3.14 -0.21 -6.30
C PRO A 69 1.68 -0.13 -5.84
N ARG A 70 0.86 0.68 -6.55
CA ARG A 70 -0.57 0.81 -6.29
C ARG A 70 -1.32 -0.47 -6.69
N ALA A 71 -1.10 -0.98 -7.90
CA ALA A 71 -1.71 -2.23 -8.36
C ALA A 71 -1.32 -3.42 -7.45
N MET A 72 -0.05 -3.49 -7.02
CA MET A 72 0.41 -4.51 -6.07
C MET A 72 -0.38 -4.49 -4.77
N LEU A 73 -0.61 -3.29 -4.22
CA LEU A 73 -1.32 -3.11 -2.97
C LEU A 73 -2.83 -3.38 -3.13
N LEU A 74 -3.46 -2.92 -4.22
CA LEU A 74 -4.86 -3.22 -4.55
C LEU A 74 -5.10 -4.72 -4.66
N GLY A 75 -4.31 -5.42 -5.47
CA GLY A 75 -4.45 -6.86 -5.64
C GLY A 75 -4.20 -7.63 -4.33
N MET A 76 -3.32 -7.13 -3.46
CA MET A 76 -3.10 -7.73 -2.14
C MET A 76 -4.29 -7.55 -1.21
N LEU A 77 -4.94 -6.39 -1.21
CA LEU A 77 -6.14 -6.16 -0.39
C LEU A 77 -7.25 -7.16 -0.72
N ALA A 78 -7.40 -7.51 -2.00
CA ALA A 78 -8.33 -8.56 -2.43
C ALA A 78 -7.83 -9.97 -2.06
N LEU A 79 -6.59 -10.32 -2.46
CA LEU A 79 -6.10 -11.71 -2.40
C LEU A 79 -5.61 -12.18 -1.02
N GLU A 80 -5.02 -11.29 -0.22
CA GLU A 80 -4.44 -11.61 1.09
C GLU A 80 -5.36 -11.16 2.23
N ARG A 81 -5.95 -9.97 2.12
CA ARG A 81 -6.82 -9.41 3.16
C ARG A 81 -8.29 -9.77 2.97
N GLY A 82 -8.68 -10.32 1.82
CA GLY A 82 -10.04 -10.77 1.54
C GLY A 82 -11.05 -9.63 1.52
N HIS A 83 -10.62 -8.40 1.23
CA HIS A 83 -11.54 -7.27 1.13
C HIS A 83 -12.35 -7.34 -0.16
N ASP A 84 -13.64 -7.07 -0.04
CA ASP A 84 -14.52 -6.87 -1.19
C ASP A 84 -14.30 -5.49 -1.83
N MET A 85 -14.87 -5.31 -3.02
CA MET A 85 -14.72 -4.07 -3.79
C MET A 85 -15.22 -2.85 -3.01
N GLU A 86 -16.36 -2.95 -2.32
CA GLU A 86 -16.93 -1.83 -1.56
C GLU A 86 -15.99 -1.39 -0.41
N THR A 87 -15.36 -2.34 0.28
CA THR A 87 -14.38 -2.04 1.32
C THR A 87 -13.14 -1.37 0.74
N ILE A 88 -12.66 -1.85 -0.41
CA ILE A 88 -11.51 -1.25 -1.10
C ILE A 88 -11.85 0.17 -1.56
N GLU A 89 -13.02 0.41 -2.16
CA GLU A 89 -13.44 1.75 -2.58
C GLU A 89 -13.46 2.76 -1.42
N LYS A 90 -13.94 2.36 -0.24
CA LYS A 90 -13.93 3.23 0.97
C LYS A 90 -12.52 3.59 1.44
N LEU A 91 -11.53 2.74 1.16
CA LEU A 91 -10.14 2.98 1.51
C LEU A 91 -9.43 3.89 0.50
N PHE A 92 -10.00 4.05 -0.69
CA PHE A 92 -9.52 4.87 -1.80
C PHE A 92 -10.57 5.94 -2.12
N ASP A 93 -10.79 6.86 -1.18
CA ASP A 93 -11.85 7.88 -1.30
C ASP A 93 -11.31 9.28 -1.67
N GLY A 94 -9.99 9.44 -1.83
CA GLY A 94 -9.36 10.74 -2.12
C GLY A 94 -9.49 11.76 -0.99
N SER A 95 -9.98 11.36 0.18
CA SER A 95 -10.03 12.23 1.36
C SER A 95 -8.63 12.59 1.84
N ARG A 96 -8.53 13.46 2.85
CA ARG A 96 -7.23 13.97 3.32
C ARG A 96 -6.27 12.82 3.67
N PHE A 97 -5.16 12.75 2.93
CA PHE A 97 -4.11 11.71 3.01
C PHE A 97 -4.50 10.31 2.52
N ALA A 98 -5.74 10.09 2.08
CA ALA A 98 -6.14 8.88 1.40
C ALA A 98 -5.58 8.85 -0.04
N PRO A 99 -5.39 7.66 -0.62
CA PRO A 99 -5.08 7.55 -2.03
C PRO A 99 -6.28 7.98 -2.90
N GLU A 100 -5.99 8.36 -4.14
CA GLU A 100 -7.01 8.73 -5.13
C GLU A 100 -8.02 7.59 -5.38
N PRO A 101 -9.28 7.93 -5.73
CA PRO A 101 -10.30 6.96 -6.07
C PRO A 101 -9.89 5.92 -7.11
N LEU A 102 -10.51 4.73 -7.01
CA LEU A 102 -10.28 3.68 -7.98
C LEU A 102 -10.69 4.16 -9.38
N THR A 103 -9.82 3.89 -10.36
CA THR A 103 -10.18 4.07 -11.76
C THR A 103 -11.14 2.95 -12.21
N PRO A 104 -11.78 3.06 -13.39
CA PRO A 104 -12.58 1.98 -13.93
C PRO A 104 -11.80 0.68 -14.20
N LEU A 105 -10.48 0.76 -14.44
CA LEU A 105 -9.62 -0.41 -14.65
C LEU A 105 -9.19 -1.08 -13.34
N GLU A 106 -9.35 -0.40 -12.21
CA GLU A 106 -8.97 -0.92 -10.89
C GLU A 106 -10.15 -1.60 -10.16
N ARG A 107 -11.32 -1.65 -10.81
CA ARG A 107 -12.54 -2.32 -10.33
C ARG A 107 -12.73 -3.65 -11.04
#